data_AF-A0A1U9N6Q7-F1
#
_entry.id   AF-A0A1U9N6Q7-F1
#
_cell.length_a   1.000
_cell.length_b   1.000
_cell.length_c   1.000
_cell.angle_alpha   90.00
_cell.angle_beta   90.00
_cell.angle_gamma   90.00
#
_symmetry.space_group_name_H-M   'P 1'
#
loop_
_entity.id
_entity.type
_entity.pdbx_description
1 polymer ?
#
loop_
_entity_poly.entity_id
_entity_poly.type
_entity_poly.pdbx_seq_one_letter_code
_entity_poly.pdbx_strand_id
1 'polypeptide(L)'
;MTLSEAFFYGVIGGSLPEVLALYNLRHLAKGKKPVWVTSWYYWIVTLIMVLLGGATVVLYQKIGININEFMAVHLGIATPLLISTATKEKPKID
;
A
#
# COMPACT_ATOMS: atom_id res chain seq x y z
N MET A 1 -4.09 -12.21 17.33
CA MET A 1 -3.99 -10.79 16.94
C MET A 1 -5.36 -10.13 16.97
N THR A 2 -5.49 -8.99 17.64
CA THR A 2 -6.70 -8.15 17.65
C THR A 2 -6.91 -7.47 16.29
N LEU A 3 -8.13 -7.00 16.01
CA LEU A 3 -8.41 -6.28 14.76
C LEU A 3 -7.55 -5.01 14.61
N SER A 4 -7.26 -4.34 15.73
CA SER A 4 -6.42 -3.14 15.75
C SER A 4 -4.97 -3.48 15.37
N GLU A 5 -4.40 -4.53 15.96
CA GLU A 5 -3.06 -5.00 15.61
C GLU A 5 -2.98 -5.39 14.13
N ALA A 6 -3.98 -6.14 13.64
CA ALA A 6 -4.07 -6.56 12.25
C ALA A 6 -4.09 -5.37 11.28
N PHE A 7 -4.87 -4.35 11.61
CA PHE A 7 -4.91 -3.11 10.88
C PHE A 7 -3.55 -2.42 10.84
N PHE A 8 -2.87 -2.29 11.98
CA PHE A 8 -1.55 -1.65 12.03
C PHE A 8 -0.49 -2.43 11.25
N TYR A 9 -0.45 -3.76 11.34
CA TYR A 9 0.47 -4.56 10.53
C TYR A 9 0.17 -4.43 9.04
N GLY A 10 -1.10 -4.38 8.64
CA GLY A 10 -1.49 -4.13 7.26
C GLY A 10 -1.14 -2.72 6.78
N VAL A 11 -1.27 -1.70 7.63
CA VAL A 11 -0.82 -0.32 7.34
C VAL A 11 0.69 -0.26 7.17
N ILE A 12 1.45 -0.91 8.06
CA ILE A 12 2.91 -1.02 7.94
C ILE A 12 3.24 -1.66 6.59
N GLY A 13 2.62 -2.80 6.26
CA GLY A 13 2.78 -3.46 4.96
C GLY A 13 2.46 -2.56 3.77
N GLY A 14 1.31 -1.88 3.80
CA GLY A 14 0.86 -0.98 2.73
C GLY A 14 1.74 0.24 2.53
N SER A 15 2.48 0.67 3.56
CA SER A 15 3.44 1.78 3.49
C SER A 15 4.77 1.42 2.85
N LEU A 16 5.17 0.15 2.88
CA LEU A 16 6.48 -0.29 2.40
C LEU A 16 6.72 -0.01 0.91
N PRO A 17 5.77 -0.23 -0.02
CA PRO A 17 5.95 0.14 -1.43
C PRO A 17 6.27 1.63 -1.63
N GLU A 18 5.59 2.50 -0.87
CA GLU A 18 5.82 3.94 -0.91
C GLU A 18 7.19 4.29 -0.32
N VAL A 19 7.53 3.74 0.85
CA VAL A 19 8.84 3.94 1.48
C VAL A 19 9.97 3.51 0.54
N LEU A 20 9.80 2.39 -0.17
CA LEU A 20 10.76 1.92 -1.16
C LEU A 20 10.85 2.87 -2.36
N ALA A 21 9.73 3.39 -2.86
CA ALA A 21 9.72 4.38 -3.93
C ALA A 21 10.50 5.64 -3.52
N LEU A 22 10.23 6.18 -2.34
CA LEU A 22 10.93 7.34 -1.78
C LEU A 22 12.42 7.07 -1.53
N TYR A 23 12.74 5.87 -1.02
CA TYR A 23 14.12 5.43 -0.84
C TYR A 23 14.88 5.40 -2.17
N ASN A 24 14.25 4.93 -3.25
CA ASN A 24 14.87 4.91 -4.57
C ASN A 24 15.14 6.34 -5.09
N LEU A 25 14.25 7.30 -4.80
CA LEU A 25 14.47 8.71 -5.18
C LEU A 25 15.72 9.33 -4.54
N ARG A 26 16.19 8.81 -3.40
CA ARG A 26 17.39 9.33 -2.73
C ARG A 26 18.66 9.14 -3.59
N HIS A 27 18.66 8.17 -4.51
CA HIS A 27 19.80 7.89 -5.39
C HIS A 27 19.79 8.78 -6.65
N LEU A 28 18.77 9.61 -6.85
CA LEU A 28 18.72 10.56 -7.95
C LEU A 28 19.63 11.76 -7.67
N ALA A 29 20.29 12.26 -8.72
CA ALA A 29 21.11 13.47 -8.65
C ALA A 29 20.31 14.67 -8.11
N LYS A 30 20.95 15.52 -7.30
CA LYS A 30 20.36 16.76 -6.78
C LYS A 30 19.77 17.57 -7.95
N GLY A 31 18.47 17.88 -7.87
CA GLY A 31 17.72 18.61 -8.91
C GLY A 31 16.84 17.74 -9.82
N LYS A 32 16.97 16.40 -9.81
CA LYS A 32 16.10 15.48 -10.57
C LYS A 32 14.96 14.89 -9.74
N LYS A 33 14.63 15.46 -8.59
CA LYS A 33 13.51 14.99 -7.79
C LYS A 33 12.19 15.31 -8.51
N PRO A 34 11.27 14.35 -8.64
CA PRO A 34 10.00 14.61 -9.31
C PRO A 34 9.14 15.61 -8.54
N VAL A 35 8.45 16.49 -9.27
CA VAL A 35 7.57 17.53 -8.69
C VAL A 35 6.35 16.94 -7.96
N TRP A 36 5.94 15.72 -8.31
CA TRP A 36 4.81 15.05 -7.65
C TRP A 36 5.07 14.72 -6.18
N VAL A 37 6.34 14.57 -5.76
CA VAL A 37 6.70 14.27 -4.36
C VAL A 37 6.32 15.41 -3.42
N THR A 38 6.28 16.65 -3.92
CA THR A 38 5.87 17.83 -3.14
C THR A 38 4.37 18.09 -3.23
N SER A 39 3.62 17.31 -4.01
CA SER A 39 2.18 17.51 -4.21
C SER A 39 1.38 16.96 -3.02
N TRP A 40 0.54 17.80 -2.41
CA TRP A 40 -0.38 17.35 -1.36
C TRP A 40 -1.36 16.27 -1.85
N TYR A 41 -1.80 16.37 -3.11
CA TYR A 41 -2.68 15.38 -3.73
C TYR A 41 -2.03 13.99 -3.76
N TYR A 42 -0.74 13.91 -4.05
CA TYR A 42 0.02 12.66 -4.06
C TYR A 42 -0.04 11.98 -2.68
N TRP A 43 0.27 12.74 -1.62
CA TRP A 43 0.27 12.21 -0.25
C TRP A 43 -1.11 11.77 0.24
N ILE A 44 -2.18 12.46 -0.17
CA ILE A 44 -3.55 12.00 0.12
C ILE A 44 -3.80 10.63 -0.51
N VAL A 45 -3.50 10.47 -1.80
CA VAL A 45 -3.73 9.21 -2.52
C VAL A 45 -2.86 8.09 -1.94
N THR A 46 -1.60 8.38 -1.64
CA THR A 46 -0.70 7.45 -0.95
C THR A 46 -1.27 7.02 0.40
N LEU A 47 -1.75 7.95 1.22
CA LEU A 47 -2.35 7.64 2.52
C LEU A 47 -3.57 6.71 2.35
N ILE A 48 -4.43 6.97 1.37
CA ILE A 48 -5.58 6.09 1.06
C ILE A 48 -5.10 4.67 0.73
N MET A 49 -4.09 4.53 -0.14
CA MET A 49 -3.55 3.21 -0.50
C MET A 49 -2.95 2.46 0.70
N VAL A 50 -2.28 3.17 1.60
CA VAL A 50 -1.73 2.60 2.84
C VAL A 50 -2.87 2.12 3.75
N LEU A 51 -3.91 2.93 3.93
CA LEU A 51 -5.08 2.56 4.74
C LEU A 51 -5.84 1.38 4.14
N LEU A 52 -5.90 1.27 2.81
CA LEU A 52 -6.46 0.11 2.13
C LEU A 52 -5.69 -1.17 2.46
N GLY A 53 -4.35 -1.11 2.58
CA GLY A 53 -3.55 -2.25 3.05
C GLY A 53 -3.99 -2.76 4.42
N GLY A 54 -4.17 -1.85 5.38
CA GLY A 54 -4.72 -2.17 6.71
C GLY A 54 -6.14 -2.72 6.68
N ALA A 55 -7.02 -2.08 5.89
CA ALA A 55 -8.41 -2.49 5.75
C ALA A 55 -8.55 -3.90 5.15
N THR A 56 -7.71 -4.26 4.18
CA THR A 56 -7.70 -5.59 3.57
C THR A 56 -7.34 -6.67 4.60
N VAL A 57 -6.36 -6.45 5.47
CA VAL A 57 -6.02 -7.41 6.52
C VAL A 57 -7.19 -7.63 7.48
N VAL A 58 -7.84 -6.54 7.91
CA VAL A 58 -9.02 -6.61 8.78
C VAL A 58 -10.16 -7.38 8.12
N LEU A 59 -10.37 -7.17 6.81
CA LEU A 59 -11.41 -7.88 6.06
C LEU A 59 -11.14 -9.38 6.01
N TYR A 60 -9.91 -9.78 5.71
CA TYR A 60 -9.52 -11.20 5.68
C TYR A 60 -9.65 -11.86 7.05
N GLN A 61 -9.29 -11.15 8.12
CA GLN A 61 -9.47 -11.68 9.47
C GLN A 61 -10.96 -11.83 9.84
N LYS A 62 -11.82 -10.89 9.41
CA LYS A 62 -13.28 -10.95 9.64
C LYS A 62 -13.96 -12.12 8.94
N ILE A 63 -13.45 -12.57 7.79
CA ILE A 63 -13.97 -13.76 7.09
C ILE A 63 -13.43 -15.08 7.66
N GLY A 64 -12.72 -15.03 8.79
CA GLY A 64 -12.27 -16.22 9.52
C GLY A 64 -10.90 -16.76 9.08
N ILE A 65 -10.16 -16.04 8.24
CA ILE A 65 -8.79 -16.44 7.88
C ILE A 65 -7.88 -16.16 9.07
N ASN A 66 -7.16 -17.20 9.52
CA ASN A 66 -6.15 -17.05 10.55
C ASN A 66 -4.93 -16.32 9.97
N ILE A 67 -4.82 -15.03 10.27
CA ILE A 67 -3.70 -14.20 9.83
C ILE A 67 -2.71 -14.03 10.98
N ASN A 68 -1.47 -14.47 10.77
CA ASN A 68 -0.34 -14.12 11.63
C ASN A 68 0.25 -12.75 11.24
N GLU A 69 1.09 -12.20 12.10
CA GLU A 69 1.65 -10.84 11.97
C GLU A 69 2.43 -10.67 10.65
N PHE A 70 3.23 -11.68 10.28
CA PHE A 70 3.99 -11.67 9.05
C PHE A 70 3.10 -11.66 7.80
N MET A 71 2.04 -12.47 7.81
CA MET A 71 1.06 -12.53 6.72
C MET A 71 0.25 -11.24 6.61
N ALA A 72 -0.07 -10.58 7.74
CA ALA A 72 -0.71 -9.26 7.73
C ALA A 72 0.15 -8.21 7.01
N VAL A 73 1.45 -8.16 7.29
CA VAL A 73 2.38 -7.27 6.58
C VAL A 73 2.44 -7.62 5.09
N HIS A 74 2.56 -8.91 4.76
CA HIS A 74 2.63 -9.37 3.36
C HIS A 74 1.38 -8.99 2.57
N LEU A 75 0.19 -9.16 3.16
CA LEU A 75 -1.09 -8.80 2.56
C LEU A 75 -1.22 -7.28 2.37
N GLY A 76 -0.73 -6.51 3.35
CA GLY A 76 -0.64 -5.06 3.26
C GLY A 76 0.23 -4.61 2.07
N ILE A 77 1.43 -5.20 1.91
CA ILE A 77 2.34 -4.93 0.78
C ILE A 77 1.67 -5.25 -0.56
N ALA A 78 0.99 -6.40 -0.64
CA ALA A 78 0.36 -6.87 -1.87
C ALA A 78 -0.85 -6.03 -2.28
N THR A 79 -1.53 -5.37 -1.34
CA THR A 79 -2.81 -4.68 -1.61
C THR A 79 -2.69 -3.57 -2.69
N PRO A 80 -1.78 -2.59 -2.59
CA PRO A 80 -1.63 -1.57 -3.64
C PRO A 80 -1.26 -2.17 -5.01
N LEU A 81 -0.43 -3.23 -5.02
CA LEU A 81 -0.03 -3.92 -6.24
C LEU A 81 -1.21 -4.62 -6.90
N LEU A 82 -2.02 -5.35 -6.13
CA LEU A 82 -3.22 -6.03 -6.61
C LEU A 82 -4.24 -5.05 -7.19
N ILE A 83 -4.44 -3.91 -6.55
CA ILE A 83 -5.30 -2.83 -7.06
C ILE A 83 -4.74 -2.29 -8.38
N SER A 84 -3.42 -2.06 -8.45
CA SER A 84 -2.76 -1.60 -9.68
C SER A 84 -2.89 -2.61 -10.83
N THR A 85 -2.71 -3.90 -10.56
CA THR A 85 -2.86 -4.94 -11.59
C THR A 85 -4.30 -5.09 -12.03
N ALA A 86 -5.26 -5.10 -11.10
CA ALA A 86 -6.69 -5.23 -11.42
C ALA A 86 -7.22 -4.06 -12.27
N THR A 87 -6.68 -2.85 -12.07
CA THR A 87 -7.07 -1.67 -12.87
C THR A 87 -6.41 -1.59 -14.23
N LYS A 88 -5.24 -2.22 -14.42
CA LYS A 88 -4.57 -2.34 -15.72
C LYS A 88 -5.29 -3.30 -16.67
N GLU A 89 -6.04 -4.27 -16.14
CA GLU A 89 -6.82 -5.23 -16.93
C GLU A 89 -8.20 -4.71 -17.39
N LYS A 90 -8.52 -3.43 -17.21
CA LYS A 90 -9.77 -2.89 -17.78
C LYS A 90 -9.78 -3.15 -19.30
N PRO A 91 -10.84 -3.78 -19.85
CA PRO A 91 -10.89 -4.05 -21.28
C PRO A 91 -10.77 -2.73 -22.03
N LYS A 92 -9.98 -2.71 -23.11
CA LYS A 92 -10.10 -1.64 -24.10
C LYS A 92 -11.52 -1.70 -24.63
N ILE A 93 -12.35 -0.76 -24.21
CA ILE A 93 -13.60 -0.47 -24.90
C ILE A 93 -13.16 0.36 -26.10
N ASP A 94 -12.92 -0.31 -27.23
CA ASP A 94 -12.88 0.33 -28.55
C ASP A 94 -14.30 0.78 -28.93
#